data_AF-A0A2S4LF45-F1
#
_entry.id   AF-A0A2S4LF45-F1
#
_cell.length_a   1.000
_cell.length_b   1.000
_cell.length_c   1.000
_cell.angle_alpha   90.00
_cell.angle_beta   90.00
_cell.angle_gamma   90.00
#
_symmetry.space_group_name_H-M   'P 1'
#
loop_
_entity.id
_entity.type
_entity.pdbx_description
1 polymer ?
#
loop_
_entity_poly.entity_id
_entity_poly.type
_entity_poly.pdbx_seq_one_letter_code
_entity_poly.pdbx_strand_id
1 'polypeptide(L)'
;MLQGRGLDYESMGMAMGYARDVRLIKAQATGTIEECNRQICIGNAALRGRTAQVHALVAALEKACPGHPLVAETGRIFRDGTAEVGIRRVYYEAHDEKARREGVPLCERALTREEYAVRAEAEVLRTPVEIRGWFFSRWYWRGEQHRTKAGAERARAAEAAQARAEVLAA
;
A
#
# COMPACT_ATOMS: atom_id res chain seq x y z
N MET A 1 -51.61 -34.71 22.94
CA MET A 1 -50.59 -35.71 22.53
C MET A 1 -49.26 -34.99 22.37
N LEU A 2 -48.37 -35.11 23.35
CA LEU A 2 -46.99 -34.61 23.26
C LEU A 2 -46.20 -35.65 22.47
N GLN A 3 -45.94 -35.42 21.19
CA GLN A 3 -44.96 -36.18 20.43
C GLN A 3 -43.59 -35.91 21.07
N GLY A 4 -43.11 -36.89 21.83
CA GLY A 4 -41.76 -36.84 22.38
C GLY A 4 -40.76 -36.75 21.24
N ARG A 5 -40.04 -35.64 21.14
CA ARG A 5 -38.79 -35.57 20.38
C ARG A 5 -37.82 -36.53 21.07
N GLY A 6 -37.73 -37.76 20.55
CA GLY A 6 -36.67 -38.69 20.95
C GLY A 6 -35.31 -38.02 20.77
N LEU A 7 -34.40 -38.24 21.71
CA LEU A 7 -33.00 -37.82 21.58
C LEU A 7 -32.41 -38.48 20.33
N ASP A 8 -32.01 -37.67 19.36
CA ASP A 8 -31.32 -38.12 18.16
C ASP A 8 -29.84 -38.33 18.48
N TYR A 9 -29.52 -39.54 18.95
CA TYR A 9 -28.18 -39.93 19.35
C TYR A 9 -27.19 -39.98 18.18
N GLU A 10 -27.65 -40.19 16.96
CA GLU A 10 -26.80 -40.20 15.76
C GLU A 10 -26.33 -38.78 15.44
N SER A 11 -27.24 -37.81 15.43
CA SER A 11 -26.88 -36.40 15.26
C SER A 11 -25.99 -35.89 16.39
N MET A 12 -26.24 -36.32 17.63
CA MET A 12 -25.38 -35.97 18.77
C MET A 12 -23.97 -36.57 18.64
N GLY A 13 -23.85 -37.82 18.21
CA GLY A 13 -22.57 -38.48 17.97
C GLY A 13 -21.76 -37.80 16.85
N MET A 14 -22.43 -37.45 15.75
CA MET A 14 -21.81 -36.70 14.64
C MET A 14 -21.36 -35.31 15.07
N ALA A 15 -22.18 -34.59 15.85
CA ALA A 15 -21.82 -33.28 16.39
C ALA A 15 -20.60 -33.35 17.34
N MET A 16 -20.50 -34.41 18.17
CA MET A 16 -19.33 -34.65 19.02
C MET A 16 -18.07 -34.96 18.20
N GLY A 17 -18.21 -35.73 17.12
CA GLY A 17 -17.12 -36.01 16.16
C GLY A 17 -16.58 -34.72 15.54
N TYR A 18 -17.46 -33.90 14.96
CA TYR A 18 -17.05 -32.62 14.37
C TYR A 18 -16.45 -31.66 15.41
N ALA A 19 -16.99 -31.62 16.63
CA ALA A 19 -16.42 -30.80 17.69
C ALA A 19 -14.98 -31.23 18.06
N ARG A 20 -14.68 -32.52 18.01
CA ARG A 20 -13.32 -33.05 18.20
C ARG A 20 -12.41 -32.66 17.04
N ASP A 21 -12.85 -32.85 15.80
CA ASP A 21 -12.04 -32.55 14.61
C ASP A 21 -11.72 -31.05 14.51
N VAL A 22 -12.70 -30.18 14.80
CA VAL A 22 -12.49 -28.73 14.87
C VAL A 22 -11.46 -28.36 15.93
N ARG A 23 -11.48 -29.00 17.11
CA ARG A 23 -10.46 -28.75 18.15
C ARG A 23 -9.07 -29.20 17.71
N LEU A 24 -8.96 -30.34 17.04
CA LEU A 24 -7.69 -30.86 16.52
C LEU A 24 -7.12 -29.94 15.43
N ILE A 25 -7.93 -29.55 14.45
CA ILE A 25 -7.54 -28.60 13.41
C ILE A 25 -7.13 -27.27 14.02
N LYS A 26 -7.89 -26.76 14.99
CA LYS A 26 -7.55 -25.52 15.70
C LYS A 26 -6.21 -25.63 16.42
N ALA A 27 -5.95 -26.73 17.12
CA ALA A 27 -4.69 -26.94 17.82
C ALA A 27 -3.49 -27.00 16.85
N GLN A 28 -3.65 -27.70 15.72
CA GLN A 28 -2.63 -27.77 14.67
C GLN A 28 -2.36 -26.40 14.04
N ALA A 29 -3.43 -25.69 13.65
CA ALA A 29 -3.33 -24.36 13.06
C ALA A 29 -2.64 -23.37 14.02
N THR A 30 -3.00 -23.40 15.31
CA THR A 30 -2.34 -22.56 16.33
C THR A 30 -0.84 -22.87 16.42
N GLY A 31 -0.45 -24.14 16.44
CA GLY A 31 0.97 -24.53 16.48
C GLY A 31 1.76 -24.01 15.27
N THR A 32 1.20 -24.12 14.07
CA THR A 32 1.83 -23.57 12.85
C THR A 32 1.92 -22.04 12.90
N ILE A 33 0.87 -21.35 13.36
CA ILE A 33 0.86 -19.89 13.49
C ILE A 33 1.94 -19.43 14.48
N GLU A 34 2.06 -20.10 15.62
CA GLU A 34 3.07 -19.78 16.64
C GLU A 34 4.49 -19.96 16.12
N GLU A 35 4.76 -21.03 15.35
CA GLU A 35 6.07 -21.25 14.74
C GLU A 35 6.37 -20.20 13.66
N CYS A 36 5.42 -19.89 12.77
CA CYS A 36 5.57 -18.82 11.80
C CYS A 36 5.85 -17.47 12.49
N ASN A 37 5.11 -17.15 13.56
CA ASN A 37 5.34 -15.93 14.35
C ASN A 37 6.74 -15.91 14.97
N ARG A 38 7.23 -17.04 15.49
CA ARG A 38 8.58 -17.14 16.03
C ARG A 38 9.65 -16.85 14.96
N GLN A 39 9.50 -17.44 13.78
CA GLN A 39 10.43 -17.20 12.67
C GLN A 39 10.40 -15.75 12.20
N ILE A 40 9.22 -15.12 12.14
CA ILE A 40 9.07 -13.70 11.84
C ILE A 40 9.78 -12.84 12.91
N CYS A 41 9.62 -13.16 14.20
CA CYS A 41 10.30 -12.45 15.29
C CYS A 41 11.83 -12.55 15.20
N ILE A 42 12.37 -13.73 14.92
CA ILE A 42 13.81 -13.95 14.73
C ILE A 42 14.31 -13.14 13.52
N GLY A 43 13.59 -13.20 12.40
CA GLY A 43 13.89 -12.43 11.19
C GLY A 43 13.89 -10.92 11.47
N ASN A 44 12.88 -10.42 12.16
CA ASN A 44 12.77 -9.00 12.53
C ASN A 44 13.90 -8.54 13.45
N ALA A 45 14.32 -9.36 14.42
CA ALA A 45 15.45 -9.04 15.29
C ALA A 45 16.76 -8.94 14.49
N ALA A 46 17.02 -9.89 13.58
CA ALA A 46 18.19 -9.86 12.72
C ALA A 46 18.18 -8.65 11.77
N LEU A 47 17.02 -8.32 11.19
CA LEU A 47 16.86 -7.13 10.34
C LEU A 47 17.15 -5.84 11.10
N ARG A 48 16.61 -5.68 12.32
CA ARG A 48 16.90 -4.51 13.17
C ARG A 48 18.39 -4.33 13.44
N GLY A 49 19.10 -5.42 13.74
CA GLY A 49 20.55 -5.40 13.95
C GLY A 49 21.31 -4.91 12.72
N ARG A 50 20.95 -5.42 11.53
CA ARG A 50 21.55 -5.01 10.26
C ARG A 50 21.23 -3.55 9.92
N THR A 51 19.99 -3.11 10.13
CA THR A 51 19.61 -1.71 9.96
C THR A 51 20.43 -0.80 10.85
N ALA A 52 20.60 -1.14 12.13
CA ALA A 52 21.43 -0.35 13.05
C ALA A 52 22.90 -0.26 12.58
N GLN A 53 23.46 -1.36 12.08
CA GLN A 53 24.82 -1.37 11.50
C GLN A 53 24.93 -0.46 10.28
N VAL A 54 23.98 -0.54 9.34
CA VAL A 54 23.96 0.34 8.16
C VAL A 54 23.85 1.80 8.57
N HIS A 55 22.97 2.14 9.53
CA HIS A 55 22.84 3.50 10.04
C HIS A 55 24.15 4.02 10.66
N ALA A 56 24.84 3.18 11.44
CA ALA A 56 26.13 3.54 12.02
C ALA A 56 27.20 3.81 10.93
N LEU A 57 27.24 2.98 9.89
CA LEU A 57 28.16 3.15 8.76
C LEU A 57 27.84 4.39 7.93
N VAL A 58 26.56 4.67 7.66
CA VAL A 58 26.11 5.88 6.97
C VAL A 58 26.50 7.12 7.77
N ALA A 59 26.25 7.14 9.07
CA ALA A 59 26.64 8.27 9.92
C ALA A 59 28.16 8.47 9.99
N ALA A 60 28.95 7.39 9.96
CA ALA A 60 30.40 7.48 9.87
C ALA A 60 30.85 8.03 8.49
N LEU A 61 30.21 7.59 7.42
CA LEU A 61 30.47 8.05 6.06
C LEU A 61 30.13 9.53 5.89
N GLU A 62 29.00 9.99 6.41
CA GLU A 62 28.60 11.41 6.39
C GLU A 62 29.63 12.29 7.09
N LYS A 63 30.20 11.84 8.22
CA LYS A 63 31.26 12.56 8.93
C LYS A 63 32.59 12.59 8.16
N ALA A 64 32.96 11.48 7.52
CA ALA A 64 34.22 11.36 6.82
C ALA A 64 34.19 12.00 5.41
N CYS A 65 33.05 11.93 4.72
CA CYS A 65 32.86 12.43 3.37
C CYS A 65 31.39 12.88 3.15
N PRO A 66 31.03 14.11 3.56
CA PRO A 66 29.66 14.61 3.46
C PRO A 66 29.12 14.69 2.03
N GLY A 67 30.01 14.85 1.03
CA GLY A 67 29.65 14.93 -0.39
C GLY A 67 29.57 13.56 -1.08
N HIS A 68 29.63 12.45 -0.35
CA HIS A 68 29.65 11.14 -0.97
C HIS A 68 28.30 10.83 -1.68
N PRO A 69 28.29 10.31 -2.92
CA PRO A 69 27.05 10.06 -3.66
C PRO A 69 26.02 9.17 -2.96
N LEU A 70 26.46 8.29 -2.05
CA LEU A 70 25.58 7.43 -1.27
C LEU A 70 24.79 8.16 -0.17
N VAL A 71 25.30 9.29 0.32
CA VAL A 71 24.65 10.09 1.37
C VAL A 71 23.98 11.34 0.78
N ALA A 72 24.39 11.74 -0.42
CA ALA A 72 23.77 12.83 -1.15
C ALA A 72 22.32 12.50 -1.56
N GLU A 73 21.49 13.55 -1.55
CA GLU A 73 20.14 13.50 -2.10
C GLU A 73 20.18 13.33 -3.62
N THR A 74 19.24 12.54 -4.15
CA THR A 74 19.14 12.25 -5.58
C THR A 74 18.25 13.22 -6.34
N GLY A 75 17.56 14.14 -5.64
CA GLY A 75 16.53 15.01 -6.20
C GLY A 75 15.16 14.34 -6.38
N ARG A 76 15.02 13.08 -5.96
CA ARG A 76 13.73 12.36 -5.92
C ARG A 76 13.16 12.39 -4.50
N ILE A 77 11.84 12.31 -4.42
CA ILE A 77 11.10 12.47 -3.17
C ILE A 77 10.13 11.29 -3.04
N PHE A 78 9.87 10.84 -1.80
CA PHE A 78 8.83 9.87 -1.50
C PHE A 78 7.49 10.57 -1.25
N ARG A 79 6.40 9.79 -1.20
CA ARG A 79 5.06 10.35 -0.96
C ARG A 79 4.91 11.00 0.43
N ASP A 80 5.71 10.59 1.40
CA ASP A 80 5.79 11.17 2.73
C ASP A 80 6.61 12.48 2.80
N GLY A 81 7.15 12.92 1.66
CA GLY A 81 8.00 14.12 1.56
C GLY A 81 9.46 13.87 1.88
N THR A 82 9.87 12.65 2.23
CA THR A 82 11.28 12.35 2.49
C THR A 82 12.09 12.32 1.20
N ALA A 83 13.29 12.92 1.21
CA ALA A 83 14.19 12.87 0.08
C ALA A 83 14.81 11.46 -0.07
N GLU A 84 14.95 11.00 -1.32
CA GLU A 84 15.71 9.79 -1.60
C GLU A 84 17.22 10.10 -1.62
N VAL A 85 17.96 9.38 -0.79
CA VAL A 85 19.44 9.38 -0.77
C VAL A 85 20.00 8.22 -1.58
N GLY A 86 21.22 8.36 -2.08
CA GLY A 86 21.85 7.37 -2.98
C GLY A 86 21.88 5.95 -2.41
N ILE A 87 22.16 5.77 -1.12
CA ILE A 87 22.17 4.44 -0.49
C ILE A 87 20.78 3.77 -0.50
N ARG A 88 19.72 4.57 -0.35
CA ARG A 88 18.34 4.07 -0.38
C ARG A 88 17.97 3.58 -1.78
N ARG A 89 18.41 4.31 -2.80
CA ARG A 89 18.23 3.93 -4.20
C ARG A 89 18.90 2.58 -4.51
N VAL A 90 20.16 2.40 -4.10
CA VAL A 90 20.89 1.13 -4.29
C VAL A 90 20.14 -0.02 -3.59
N TYR A 91 19.63 0.21 -2.39
CA TYR A 91 18.83 -0.78 -1.68
C TYR A 91 17.54 -1.14 -2.45
N TYR A 92 16.79 -0.15 -2.94
CA TYR A 92 15.54 -0.42 -3.68
C TYR A 92 15.78 -1.10 -5.02
N GLU A 93 16.86 -0.77 -5.73
CA GLU A 93 17.22 -1.46 -6.98
C GLU A 93 17.49 -2.95 -6.73
N ALA A 94 18.25 -3.28 -5.69
CA ALA A 94 18.52 -4.67 -5.29
C ALA A 94 17.25 -5.39 -4.79
N HIS A 95 16.41 -4.70 -4.02
CA HIS A 95 15.13 -5.24 -3.58
C HIS A 95 14.20 -5.55 -4.76
N ASP A 96 14.05 -4.61 -5.70
CA ASP A 96 13.17 -4.77 -6.85
C ASP A 96 13.63 -5.89 -7.77
N GLU A 97 14.94 -6.08 -7.94
CA GLU A 97 15.47 -7.23 -8.67
C GLU A 97 15.05 -8.55 -8.02
N LYS A 98 15.19 -8.65 -6.70
CA LYS A 98 14.77 -9.83 -5.96
C LYS A 98 13.25 -10.03 -6.02
N ALA A 99 12.48 -8.97 -5.82
CA ALA A 99 11.03 -9.01 -5.85
C ALA A 99 10.48 -9.50 -7.20
N ARG A 100 11.08 -9.07 -8.32
CA ARG A 100 10.73 -9.60 -9.66
C ARG A 100 11.01 -11.09 -9.80
N ARG A 101 12.14 -11.57 -9.29
CA ARG A 101 12.50 -13.00 -9.33
C ARG A 101 11.56 -13.86 -8.50
N GLU A 102 11.12 -13.36 -7.36
CA GLU A 102 10.28 -14.09 -6.40
C GLU A 102 8.76 -13.85 -6.60
N GLY A 103 8.37 -13.00 -7.56
CA GLY A 103 6.96 -12.67 -7.80
C GLY A 103 6.32 -11.84 -6.69
N VAL A 104 7.13 -11.11 -5.93
CA VAL A 104 6.69 -10.26 -4.80
C VAL A 104 6.39 -8.84 -5.31
N PRO A 105 5.41 -8.12 -4.74
CA PRO A 105 5.16 -6.73 -5.09
C PRO A 105 6.40 -5.83 -4.96
N LEU A 106 6.54 -4.89 -5.89
CA LEU A 106 7.61 -3.89 -5.87
C LEU A 106 7.39 -2.89 -4.74
N CYS A 107 8.49 -2.31 -4.24
CA CYS A 107 8.41 -1.21 -3.28
C CYS A 107 7.88 0.07 -3.94
N GLU A 108 7.31 0.95 -3.12
CA GLU A 108 7.05 2.32 -3.53
C GLU A 108 8.38 3.01 -3.88
N ARG A 109 8.44 3.65 -5.05
CA ARG A 109 9.62 4.36 -5.53
C ARG A 109 9.49 5.85 -5.28
N ALA A 110 10.61 6.48 -4.94
CA ALA A 110 10.72 7.92 -5.01
C ALA A 110 10.65 8.37 -6.47
N LEU A 111 9.94 9.46 -6.70
CA LEU A 111 9.75 10.06 -8.02
C LEU A 111 10.30 11.48 -8.03
N THR A 112 10.61 11.99 -9.22
CA THR A 112 10.87 13.42 -9.39
C THR A 112 9.56 14.21 -9.23
N ARG A 113 9.66 15.52 -8.97
CA ARG A 113 8.48 16.40 -8.92
C ARG A 113 7.70 16.35 -10.23
N GLU A 114 8.38 16.27 -11.37
CA GLU A 114 7.75 16.15 -12.69
C GLU A 114 6.97 14.83 -12.81
N GLU A 115 7.55 13.71 -12.38
CA GLU A 115 6.89 12.40 -12.38
C GLU A 115 5.67 12.38 -11.44
N TYR A 116 5.75 13.02 -10.26
CA TYR A 116 4.59 13.21 -9.39
C TYR A 116 3.52 14.08 -10.05
N ALA A 117 3.91 15.13 -10.76
CA ALA A 117 2.97 16.01 -11.43
C ALA A 117 2.21 15.27 -12.56
N VAL A 118 2.92 14.43 -13.33
CA VAL A 118 2.31 13.54 -14.33
C VAL A 118 1.38 12.53 -13.68
N ARG A 119 1.77 11.96 -12.53
CA ARG A 119 0.93 11.00 -11.80
C ARG A 119 -0.35 11.65 -11.27
N ALA A 120 -0.24 12.85 -10.70
CA ALA A 120 -1.39 13.62 -10.21
C ALA A 120 -2.37 13.95 -11.34
N GLU A 121 -1.85 14.40 -12.49
CA GLU A 121 -2.64 14.63 -13.71
C GLU A 121 -3.35 13.34 -14.16
N ALA A 122 -2.63 12.21 -14.21
CA ALA A 122 -3.19 10.92 -14.59
C ALA A 122 -4.26 10.40 -13.62
N GLU A 123 -4.12 10.66 -12.32
CA GLU A 123 -5.11 10.29 -11.30
C GLU A 123 -6.43 11.03 -11.53
N VAL A 124 -6.41 12.34 -11.79
CA VAL A 124 -7.60 13.12 -12.15
C VAL A 124 -8.23 12.63 -13.45
N LEU A 125 -7.41 12.35 -14.47
CA LEU A 125 -7.91 11.87 -15.77
C LEU A 125 -8.52 10.47 -15.71
N ARG A 126 -8.12 9.62 -14.75
CA ARG A 126 -8.71 8.30 -14.51
C ARG A 126 -10.08 8.36 -13.87
N THR A 127 -10.40 9.44 -13.16
CA THR A 127 -11.73 9.62 -12.56
C THR A 127 -12.79 9.65 -13.66
N PRO A 128 -13.80 8.77 -13.60
CA PRO A 128 -14.85 8.72 -14.61
C PRO A 128 -15.67 10.02 -14.58
N VAL A 129 -16.03 10.53 -15.75
CA VAL A 129 -16.85 11.73 -15.87
C VAL A 129 -18.30 11.37 -15.57
N GLU A 130 -18.81 11.76 -14.41
CA GLU A 130 -20.23 11.61 -14.07
C GLU A 130 -21.05 12.74 -14.71
N ILE A 131 -22.03 12.38 -15.56
CA ILE A 131 -23.00 13.32 -16.12
C ILE A 131 -24.34 13.05 -15.46
N ARG A 132 -24.78 13.95 -14.57
CA ARG A 132 -26.12 13.86 -13.96
C ARG A 132 -27.14 14.59 -14.83
N GLY A 133 -28.21 13.88 -15.20
CA GLY A 133 -29.27 14.39 -16.07
C GLY A 133 -30.03 15.60 -15.51
N TRP A 134 -30.67 16.35 -16.40
CA TRP A 134 -31.35 17.64 -16.17
C TRP A 134 -32.34 17.66 -15.00
N PHE A 135 -32.98 16.52 -14.66
CA PHE A 135 -33.95 16.48 -13.56
C PHE A 135 -33.34 16.68 -12.16
N PHE A 136 -32.08 16.29 -11.95
CA PHE A 136 -31.38 16.49 -10.67
C PHE A 136 -30.57 17.80 -10.64
N SER A 137 -30.51 18.51 -11.76
CA SER A 137 -29.63 19.66 -11.98
C SER A 137 -30.21 21.00 -11.52
N ARG A 138 -31.27 21.03 -10.71
CA ARG A 138 -31.87 22.29 -10.22
C ARG A 138 -31.58 22.57 -8.74
N TRP A 139 -31.22 21.56 -7.96
CA TRP A 139 -31.18 21.65 -6.49
C TRP A 139 -29.83 21.28 -5.84
N TYR A 140 -28.86 20.72 -6.58
CA TYR A 140 -27.64 20.13 -6.03
C TYR A 140 -26.31 20.69 -6.59
N TRP A 141 -26.33 21.88 -7.21
CA TRP A 141 -25.11 22.42 -7.80
C TRP A 141 -24.18 23.00 -6.76
N ARG A 142 -23.13 22.24 -6.42
CA ARG A 142 -21.86 22.78 -5.95
C ARG A 142 -20.86 22.76 -7.10
N GLY A 143 -20.37 23.94 -7.47
CA GLY A 143 -19.08 24.12 -8.12
C GLY A 143 -18.95 23.78 -9.60
N GLU A 144 -18.88 22.49 -9.97
CA GLU A 144 -17.97 22.11 -11.08
C GLU A 144 -18.50 21.07 -12.10
N GLN A 145 -19.66 20.46 -11.91
CA GLN A 145 -20.14 19.38 -12.82
C GLN A 145 -21.07 19.89 -13.94
N HIS A 146 -20.53 20.48 -15.01
CA HIS A 146 -21.29 21.11 -16.12
C HIS A 146 -22.39 20.24 -16.78
N ARG A 147 -23.45 20.91 -17.27
CA ARG A 147 -24.70 20.34 -17.86
C ARG A 147 -24.48 19.45 -19.10
N THR A 148 -23.26 19.37 -19.63
CA THR A 148 -22.91 18.66 -20.86
C THR A 148 -21.61 17.88 -20.70
N LYS A 149 -21.50 16.74 -21.39
CA LYS A 149 -20.29 15.91 -21.44
C LYS A 149 -19.03 16.73 -21.76
N ALA A 150 -19.12 17.57 -22.79
CA ALA A 150 -18.03 18.43 -23.24
C ALA A 150 -17.64 19.52 -22.22
N GLY A 151 -18.54 19.90 -21.31
CA GLY A 151 -18.22 20.80 -20.20
C GLY A 151 -17.49 20.06 -19.09
N ALA A 152 -17.96 18.87 -18.71
CA ALA A 152 -17.35 18.06 -17.66
C ALA A 152 -15.94 17.55 -18.06
N GLU A 153 -15.71 17.24 -19.34
CA GLU A 153 -14.39 16.90 -19.86
C GLU A 153 -13.41 18.07 -19.80
N ARG A 154 -13.87 19.31 -20.08
CA ARG A 154 -13.05 20.52 -19.96
C ARG A 154 -12.71 20.86 -18.51
N ALA A 155 -13.66 20.72 -17.59
CA ALA A 155 -13.43 20.91 -16.16
C ALA A 155 -12.39 19.92 -15.63
N ARG A 156 -12.53 18.63 -15.97
CA ARG A 156 -11.55 17.60 -15.59
C ARG A 156 -10.16 17.88 -16.16
N ALA A 157 -10.06 18.38 -17.40
CA ALA A 157 -8.77 18.76 -17.98
C ALA A 157 -8.15 19.97 -17.24
N ALA A 158 -8.97 20.95 -16.83
CA ALA A 158 -8.51 22.08 -16.02
C ALA A 158 -8.06 21.65 -14.61
N GLU A 159 -8.81 20.75 -13.98
CA GLU A 159 -8.48 20.15 -12.67
C GLU A 159 -7.18 19.34 -12.76
N ALA A 160 -7.00 18.55 -13.82
CA ALA A 160 -5.78 17.79 -14.04
C ALA A 160 -4.56 18.71 -14.25
N ALA A 161 -4.74 19.80 -14.99
CA ALA A 161 -3.70 20.82 -15.17
C ALA A 161 -3.39 21.57 -13.87
N GLN A 162 -4.40 21.85 -13.04
CA GLN A 162 -4.23 22.48 -11.74
C GLN A 162 -3.49 21.55 -10.77
N ALA A 163 -3.88 20.28 -10.68
CA ALA A 163 -3.20 19.28 -9.85
C ALA A 163 -1.72 19.13 -10.24
N ARG A 164 -1.42 19.16 -11.55
CA ARG A 164 -0.04 19.19 -12.04
C ARG A 164 0.72 20.44 -11.58
N ALA A 165 0.09 21.61 -11.69
CA ALA A 165 0.70 22.89 -11.30
C ALA A 165 0.97 22.96 -9.80
N GLU A 166 0.05 22.47 -8.96
CA GLU A 166 0.19 22.43 -7.51
C GLU A 166 1.41 21.59 -7.08
N VAL A 167 1.61 20.42 -7.70
CA VAL A 167 2.76 19.55 -7.42
C VAL A 167 4.10 20.16 -7.85
N LEU A 168 4.12 20.92 -8.96
CA LEU A 168 5.34 21.59 -9.41
C LEU A 168 5.68 22.84 -8.59
N ALA A 169 4.68 23.47 -7.96
CA ALA A 169 4.84 24.69 -7.16
C ALA A 169 5.27 24.42 -5.71
N ALA A 170 5.00 23.23 -5.17
CA ALA A 170 5.47 22.75 -3.86
C ALA A 170 6.92 22.28 -3.94
#